data_AF-A0A945X8R1-F1
#
_entry.id   AF-A0A945X8R1-F1
#
_cell.length_a   1.000
_cell.length_b   1.000
_cell.length_c   1.000
_cell.angle_alpha   90.00
_cell.angle_beta   90.00
_cell.angle_gamma   90.00
#
_symmetry.space_group_name_H-M   'P 1'
#
loop_
_entity.id
_entity.type
_entity.pdbx_description
1 polymer ?
#
loop_
_entity_poly.entity_id
_entity_poly.type
_entity_poly.pdbx_seq_one_letter_code
_entity_poly.pdbx_strand_id
1 'polypeptide(L)'
;ALISNGVFFLYAFVLTNSDQGTPYFSLATILTVLLAGSLVGFLPLNWNPAKLFMGDSGALLVGLIMSVSAISVTGQIDPGAVSPTQLLPAFLPVILPLAVLVVPLLDFGLAVVRRLRRGMSPFDADRAHLHHRLLDMGHTHRQAVLILYSWTAVLAIGTLMFLFVAWYWALGIIAIGLVGSTIVTLSPDQRVADDPLSFESEETP
;
A
#
# COMPACT_ATOMS: atom_id res chain seq x y z
N ALA A 1 -4.60 0.39 -1.49
CA ALA A 1 -5.02 1.71 -2.02
C ALA A 1 -5.52 2.64 -0.92
N LEU A 2 -6.63 2.33 -0.23
CA LEU A 2 -7.23 3.25 0.75
C LEU A 2 -6.28 3.66 1.89
N ILE A 3 -5.63 2.69 2.55
CA ILE A 3 -4.64 2.94 3.63
C ILE A 3 -3.51 3.84 3.12
N SER A 4 -2.85 3.43 2.03
CA SER A 4 -1.77 4.15 1.37
C SER A 4 -2.16 5.60 1.03
N ASN A 5 -3.33 5.78 0.40
CA ASN A 5 -3.82 7.09 -0.02
C ASN A 5 -4.19 7.99 1.17
N GLY A 6 -4.77 7.43 2.25
CA GLY A 6 -5.06 8.17 3.47
C GLY A 6 -3.81 8.63 4.21
N VAL A 7 -2.79 7.76 4.29
CA VAL A 7 -1.47 8.12 4.85
C VAL A 7 -0.81 9.21 4.01
N PHE A 8 -0.85 9.07 2.70
CA PHE A 8 -0.27 10.06 1.78
C PHE A 8 -0.99 11.41 1.85
N PHE A 9 -2.32 11.42 1.99
CA PHE A 9 -3.09 12.63 2.26
C PHE A 9 -2.62 13.32 3.55
N LEU A 10 -2.52 12.58 4.66
CA LEU A 10 -2.04 13.11 5.93
C LEU A 10 -0.65 13.72 5.79
N TYR A 11 0.25 13.04 5.07
CA TYR A 11 1.57 13.55 4.77
C TYR A 11 1.54 14.86 3.98
N ALA A 12 0.85 14.88 2.84
CA ALA A 12 0.74 16.06 1.98
C ALA A 12 0.09 17.23 2.72
N PHE A 13 -0.90 16.94 3.56
CA PHE A 13 -1.55 17.92 4.43
C PHE A 13 -0.55 18.51 5.44
N VAL A 14 0.17 17.67 6.19
CA VAL A 14 1.17 18.15 7.16
C VAL A 14 2.22 19.02 6.49
N LEU A 15 2.79 18.57 5.35
CA LEU A 15 3.80 19.32 4.61
C LEU A 15 3.30 20.71 4.19
N THR A 16 2.11 20.76 3.59
CA THR A 16 1.49 22.02 3.13
C THR A 16 1.20 22.97 4.29
N ASN A 17 0.81 22.46 5.47
CA ASN A 17 0.56 23.29 6.65
C ASN A 17 1.85 23.83 7.29
N SER A 18 2.98 23.12 7.16
CA SER A 18 4.27 23.60 7.65
C SER A 18 4.93 24.66 6.77
N ASP A 19 4.51 24.78 5.50
CA ASP A 19 5.04 25.76 4.57
C ASP A 19 4.17 27.03 4.59
N GLN A 20 4.63 28.09 5.27
CA GLN A 20 3.84 29.29 5.63
C GLN A 20 3.35 30.16 4.45
N GLY A 21 3.50 29.72 3.20
CA GLY A 21 3.25 30.52 2.00
C GLY A 21 2.30 29.94 0.95
N THR A 22 1.81 28.69 1.10
CA THR A 22 0.92 28.07 0.10
C THR A 22 -0.51 27.92 0.63
N PRO A 23 -1.55 28.07 -0.22
CA PRO A 23 -2.93 27.83 0.22
C PRO A 23 -3.08 26.38 0.70
N TYR A 24 -3.89 26.17 1.74
CA TYR A 24 -4.18 24.86 2.39
C TYR A 24 -4.59 23.71 1.44
N PHE A 25 -4.86 24.03 0.18
CA PHE A 25 -5.30 23.11 -0.86
C PHE A 25 -4.22 22.96 -1.93
N SER A 26 -3.37 21.94 -1.79
CA SER A 26 -2.50 21.50 -2.88
C SER A 26 -3.25 20.54 -3.80
N LEU A 27 -2.84 20.45 -5.06
CA LEU A 27 -3.41 19.50 -6.02
C LEU A 27 -3.38 18.08 -5.44
N ALA A 28 -2.30 17.71 -4.75
CA ALA A 28 -2.14 16.40 -4.14
C ALA A 28 -3.16 16.14 -3.01
N THR A 29 -3.43 17.10 -2.12
CA THR A 29 -4.41 16.89 -1.03
C THR A 29 -5.83 16.75 -1.58
N ILE A 30 -6.18 17.50 -2.63
CA ILE A 30 -7.50 17.38 -3.28
C ILE A 30 -7.65 16.00 -3.96
N LEU A 31 -6.69 15.59 -4.79
CA LEU A 31 -6.76 14.32 -5.51
C LEU A 31 -6.86 13.14 -4.54
N THR A 32 -6.12 13.18 -3.44
CA THR A 32 -6.07 12.10 -2.46
C THR A 32 -7.34 12.04 -1.62
N VAL A 33 -7.94 13.17 -1.24
CA VAL A 33 -9.26 13.19 -0.56
C VAL A 33 -10.36 12.65 -1.46
N LEU A 34 -10.41 13.09 -2.72
CA LEU A 34 -11.40 12.61 -3.69
C LEU A 34 -11.27 11.11 -3.93
N LEU A 35 -10.03 10.62 -4.07
CA LEU A 35 -9.75 9.20 -4.22
C LEU A 35 -10.09 8.40 -2.96
N ALA A 36 -9.82 8.94 -1.77
CA ALA A 36 -10.20 8.30 -0.52
C ALA A 36 -11.72 8.18 -0.40
N GLY A 37 -12.45 9.27 -0.70
CA GLY A 37 -13.91 9.30 -0.67
C GLY A 37 -14.53 8.31 -1.66
N SER A 38 -14.03 8.25 -2.90
CA SER A 38 -14.52 7.30 -3.89
C SER A 38 -14.23 5.84 -3.50
N LEU A 39 -13.05 5.55 -2.95
CA LEU A 39 -12.70 4.22 -2.46
C LEU A 39 -13.54 3.80 -1.24
N VAL A 40 -13.82 4.72 -0.31
CA VAL A 40 -14.72 4.45 0.84
C VAL A 40 -16.14 4.17 0.36
N GLY A 41 -16.64 4.91 -0.63
CA GLY A 41 -17.97 4.65 -1.22
C GLY A 41 -18.03 3.32 -2.00
N PHE A 42 -16.93 2.93 -2.63
CA PHE A 42 -16.82 1.67 -3.37
C PHE A 42 -16.68 0.44 -2.45
N LEU A 43 -16.02 0.58 -1.29
CA LEU A 43 -15.64 -0.54 -0.43
C LEU A 43 -16.82 -1.40 0.06
N PRO A 44 -17.97 -0.86 0.51
CA PRO A 44 -19.14 -1.68 0.89
C PRO A 44 -19.71 -2.50 -0.27
N LEU A 45 -19.56 -2.03 -1.51
CA LEU A 45 -20.02 -2.73 -2.70
C LEU A 45 -19.03 -3.82 -3.14
N ASN A 46 -17.76 -3.67 -2.79
CA ASN A 46 -16.70 -4.60 -3.11
C ASN A 46 -16.42 -5.63 -1.99
N TRP A 47 -17.04 -5.48 -0.83
CA TRP A 47 -16.88 -6.40 0.30
C TRP A 47 -17.45 -7.78 -0.01
N ASN A 48 -16.77 -8.85 0.42
CA ASN A 48 -17.19 -10.22 0.16
C ASN A 48 -18.57 -10.52 0.81
N PRO A 49 -19.60 -10.95 0.05
CA PRO A 49 -19.65 -11.22 -1.41
C PRO A 49 -19.77 -9.95 -2.26
N ALA A 50 -18.80 -9.77 -3.18
CA ALA A 50 -18.66 -8.55 -3.96
C ALA A 50 -19.82 -8.35 -4.94
N LYS A 51 -20.48 -7.19 -4.85
CA LYS A 51 -21.58 -6.77 -5.75
C LYS A 51 -21.08 -5.95 -6.94
N LEU A 52 -19.91 -5.33 -6.79
CA LEU A 52 -19.27 -4.51 -7.81
C LEU A 52 -17.77 -4.80 -7.83
N PHE A 53 -17.26 -5.18 -9.00
CA PHE A 53 -15.83 -5.37 -9.25
C PHE A 53 -15.22 -4.08 -9.78
N MET A 54 -13.98 -3.82 -9.36
CA MET A 54 -13.24 -2.61 -9.76
C MET A 54 -12.87 -2.63 -11.26
N GLY A 55 -12.63 -3.83 -11.79
CA GLY A 55 -12.11 -4.05 -13.14
C GLY A 55 -10.70 -3.45 -13.34
N ASP A 56 -10.17 -3.64 -14.54
CA ASP A 56 -8.83 -3.12 -14.90
C ASP A 56 -8.84 -1.59 -14.98
N SER A 57 -9.90 -1.01 -15.55
CA SER A 57 -10.05 0.45 -15.69
C SER A 57 -10.02 1.17 -14.35
N GLY A 58 -10.71 0.62 -13.33
CA GLY A 58 -10.73 1.20 -11.99
C GLY A 58 -9.35 1.13 -11.33
N ALA A 59 -8.70 -0.04 -11.37
CA ALA A 59 -7.38 -0.22 -10.77
C ALA A 59 -6.31 0.70 -11.41
N LEU A 60 -6.31 0.84 -12.73
CA LEU A 60 -5.39 1.72 -13.46
C LEU A 60 -5.64 3.20 -13.12
N LEU A 61 -6.90 3.63 -13.05
CA LEU A 61 -7.25 5.00 -12.67
C LEU A 61 -6.77 5.33 -11.25
N VAL A 62 -6.96 4.43 -10.29
CA VAL A 62 -6.48 4.61 -8.91
C VAL A 62 -4.96 4.72 -8.87
N GLY A 63 -4.25 3.86 -9.60
CA GLY A 63 -2.79 3.95 -9.72
C GLY A 63 -2.31 5.26 -10.34
N LEU A 64 -2.98 5.73 -11.40
CA LEU A 64 -2.68 7.00 -12.06
C LEU A 64 -2.86 8.18 -11.11
N ILE A 65 -4.00 8.28 -10.42
CA ILE A 65 -4.28 9.39 -9.49
C ILE A 65 -3.28 9.38 -8.32
N MET A 66 -2.94 8.21 -7.76
CA MET A 66 -1.92 8.12 -6.72
C MET A 66 -0.54 8.57 -7.22
N SER A 67 -0.17 8.22 -8.44
CA SER A 67 1.12 8.61 -9.05
C SER A 67 1.19 10.12 -9.31
N VAL A 68 0.13 10.71 -9.89
CA VAL A 68 0.04 12.16 -10.11
C VAL A 68 0.10 12.93 -8.79
N SER A 69 -0.58 12.44 -7.76
CA SER A 69 -0.55 13.05 -6.43
C SER A 69 0.85 13.01 -5.81
N ALA A 70 1.55 11.88 -5.93
CA ALA A 70 2.93 11.72 -5.47
C ALA A 70 3.92 12.66 -6.18
N ILE A 71 3.84 12.75 -7.51
CA ILE A 71 4.70 13.64 -8.32
C ILE A 71 4.42 15.10 -7.98
N SER A 72 3.16 15.48 -7.80
CA SER A 72 2.77 16.85 -7.49
C SER A 72 3.34 17.36 -6.16
N VAL A 73 3.46 16.51 -5.14
CA VAL A 73 4.12 16.89 -3.87
C VAL A 73 5.62 16.99 -4.06
N THR A 74 6.22 15.99 -4.71
CA THR A 74 7.67 15.90 -4.90
C THR A 74 8.25 17.06 -5.72
N GLY A 75 7.48 17.56 -6.70
CA GLY A 75 7.90 18.66 -7.57
C GLY A 75 7.84 20.06 -6.94
N GLN A 76 7.34 20.20 -5.71
CA GLN A 76 7.20 21.49 -5.01
C GLN A 76 8.23 21.71 -3.89
N ILE A 77 9.07 20.72 -3.57
CA ILE A 77 10.10 20.86 -2.53
C ILE A 77 11.32 21.57 -3.10
N ASP A 78 11.68 22.71 -2.51
CA ASP A 78 12.92 23.43 -2.81
C ASP A 78 14.13 22.68 -2.18
N PRO A 79 15.06 22.13 -2.99
CA PRO A 79 16.25 21.45 -2.48
C PRO A 79 17.17 22.35 -1.65
N GLY A 80 17.04 23.69 -1.79
CA GLY A 80 17.90 24.68 -1.14
C GLY A 80 17.49 25.06 0.29
N ALA A 81 16.26 24.75 0.71
CA ALA A 81 15.76 25.10 2.05
C ALA A 81 16.18 24.10 3.15
N VAL A 82 16.83 22.99 2.79
CA VAL A 82 17.15 21.92 3.74
C VAL A 82 18.59 21.97 4.19
N SER A 83 18.78 22.21 5.49
CA SER A 83 20.10 22.25 6.12
C SER A 83 20.83 20.89 5.97
N PRO A 84 22.10 20.86 5.49
CA PRO A 84 22.88 19.63 5.26
C PRO A 84 23.11 18.74 6.49
N THR A 85 22.86 19.27 7.69
CA THR A 85 23.13 18.61 8.97
C THR A 85 22.11 17.52 9.32
N GLN A 86 21.00 17.40 8.59
CA GLN A 86 20.03 16.31 8.76
C GLN A 86 19.64 15.74 7.39
N LEU A 87 20.43 14.79 6.88
CA LEU A 87 20.19 14.14 5.58
C LEU A 87 18.81 13.46 5.50
N LEU A 88 18.29 12.90 6.59
CA LEU A 88 17.00 12.20 6.58
C LEU A 88 15.78 13.12 6.30
N PRO A 89 15.57 14.24 7.02
CA PRO A 89 14.50 15.21 6.72
C PRO A 89 14.53 15.78 5.30
N ALA A 90 15.71 15.92 4.69
CA ALA A 90 15.85 16.41 3.32
C ALA A 90 15.29 15.47 2.26
N PHE A 91 15.40 14.17 2.49
CA PHE A 91 14.86 13.16 1.57
C PHE A 91 13.49 12.66 1.97
N LEU A 92 12.99 12.98 3.18
CA LEU A 92 11.65 12.60 3.62
C LEU A 92 10.57 12.90 2.57
N PRO A 93 10.60 14.06 1.88
CA PRO A 93 9.59 14.37 0.88
C PRO A 93 9.59 13.51 -0.38
N VAL A 94 10.71 12.86 -0.67
CA VAL A 94 10.84 11.89 -1.78
C VAL A 94 10.60 10.46 -1.28
N ILE A 95 11.08 10.15 -0.08
CA ILE A 95 11.00 8.81 0.54
C ILE A 95 9.56 8.44 0.88
N LEU A 96 8.76 9.39 1.36
CA LEU A 96 7.40 9.10 1.86
C LEU A 96 6.40 8.74 0.74
N PRO A 97 6.33 9.47 -0.40
CA PRO A 97 5.56 9.02 -1.56
C PRO A 97 6.00 7.63 -2.06
N LEU A 98 7.31 7.38 -2.10
CA LEU A 98 7.85 6.06 -2.47
C LEU A 98 7.44 4.97 -1.46
N ALA A 99 7.44 5.26 -0.17
CA ALA A 99 7.05 4.31 0.87
C ALA A 99 5.55 3.96 0.83
N VAL A 100 4.71 4.92 0.45
CA VAL A 100 3.28 4.67 0.21
C VAL A 100 3.07 3.74 -0.99
N LEU A 101 3.91 3.89 -2.02
CA LEU A 101 3.91 3.05 -3.22
C LEU A 101 4.68 1.74 -3.05
N VAL A 102 5.46 1.57 -1.97
CA VAL A 102 6.34 0.41 -1.77
C VAL A 102 5.56 -0.89 -1.80
N VAL A 103 4.35 -0.98 -1.22
CA VAL A 103 3.60 -2.25 -1.23
C VAL A 103 3.11 -2.62 -2.63
N PRO A 104 2.41 -1.74 -3.38
CA PRO A 104 2.10 -1.99 -4.80
C PRO A 104 3.34 -2.27 -5.66
N LEU A 105 4.43 -1.54 -5.43
CA LEU A 105 5.67 -1.68 -6.20
C LEU A 105 6.43 -2.96 -5.85
N LEU A 106 6.35 -3.43 -4.60
CA LEU A 106 6.88 -4.71 -4.16
C LEU A 106 6.04 -5.86 -4.71
N ASP A 107 4.71 -5.80 -4.70
CA ASP A 107 3.86 -6.84 -5.29
C ASP A 107 4.13 -6.95 -6.81
N PHE A 108 4.21 -5.80 -7.49
CA PHE A 108 4.63 -5.74 -8.90
C PHE A 108 6.06 -6.26 -9.12
N GLY A 109 7.02 -5.80 -8.33
CA GLY A 109 8.43 -6.19 -8.44
C GLY A 109 8.66 -7.68 -8.16
N LEU A 110 7.99 -8.24 -7.14
CA LEU A 110 8.02 -9.66 -6.81
C LEU A 110 7.31 -10.52 -7.85
N ALA A 111 6.33 -9.98 -8.59
CA ALA A 111 5.77 -10.63 -9.76
C ALA A 111 6.78 -10.62 -10.94
N VAL A 112 7.37 -9.46 -11.23
CA VAL A 112 8.34 -9.28 -12.34
C VAL A 112 9.60 -10.14 -12.14
N VAL A 113 10.25 -10.08 -10.98
CA VAL A 113 11.46 -10.87 -10.66
C VAL A 113 11.20 -12.37 -10.81
N ARG A 114 10.01 -12.83 -10.46
CA ARG A 114 9.63 -14.25 -10.54
C ARG A 114 9.38 -14.70 -11.97
N ARG A 115 8.75 -13.85 -12.80
CA ARG A 115 8.58 -14.09 -14.24
C ARG A 115 9.95 -14.21 -14.93
N LEU A 116 10.85 -13.27 -14.62
CA LEU A 116 12.24 -13.30 -15.09
C LEU A 116 12.98 -14.57 -14.64
N ARG A 117 12.83 -15.01 -13.38
CA ARG A 117 13.43 -16.27 -12.89
C ARG A 117 12.85 -17.52 -13.54
N ARG A 118 11.61 -17.47 -14.05
CA ARG A 118 10.97 -18.56 -14.80
C ARG A 118 11.21 -18.46 -16.31
N GLY A 119 12.00 -17.50 -16.77
CA GLY A 119 12.25 -17.26 -18.20
C GLY A 119 11.03 -16.74 -18.98
N MET A 120 9.99 -16.29 -18.28
CA MET A 120 8.76 -15.75 -18.87
C MET A 120 8.88 -14.24 -19.06
N SER A 121 8.09 -13.68 -19.99
CA SER A 121 8.10 -12.24 -20.24
C SER A 121 7.63 -11.49 -18.99
N PRO A 122 8.23 -10.32 -18.66
CA PRO A 122 7.75 -9.46 -17.57
C PRO A 122 6.28 -9.08 -17.69
N PHE A 123 5.71 -9.12 -18.90
CA PHE A 123 4.34 -8.72 -19.21
C PHE A 123 3.37 -9.92 -19.38
N ASP A 124 3.83 -11.16 -19.20
CA ASP A 124 2.95 -12.32 -19.27
C ASP A 124 1.95 -12.33 -18.08
N ALA A 125 0.72 -12.78 -18.34
CA ALA A 125 -0.34 -12.85 -17.34
C ALA A 125 -0.02 -13.92 -16.27
N ASP A 126 0.63 -13.52 -15.19
CA ASP A 126 0.83 -14.37 -14.00
C ASP A 126 -0.38 -14.24 -13.06
N ARG A 127 -1.06 -15.36 -12.80
CA ARG A 127 -2.21 -15.43 -11.89
C ARG A 127 -1.79 -15.50 -10.41
N ALA A 128 -0.51 -15.60 -10.08
CA ALA A 128 -0.05 -15.82 -8.70
C ALA A 128 0.35 -14.52 -7.97
N HIS A 129 -0.62 -13.64 -7.73
CA HIS A 129 -0.47 -12.49 -6.81
C HIS A 129 -0.29 -12.95 -5.36
N LEU A 130 0.26 -12.08 -4.49
CA LEU A 130 0.51 -12.39 -3.07
C LEU A 130 -0.72 -12.96 -2.36
N HIS A 131 -1.93 -12.51 -2.72
CA HIS A 131 -3.18 -13.04 -2.19
C HIS A 131 -3.38 -14.54 -2.47
N HIS A 132 -3.20 -14.99 -3.71
CA HIS A 132 -3.33 -16.42 -4.04
C HIS A 132 -2.24 -17.26 -3.39
N ARG A 133 -1.02 -16.72 -3.22
CA ARG A 133 0.02 -17.42 -2.45
C ARG A 133 -0.34 -17.64 -0.99
N LEU A 134 -1.03 -16.69 -0.36
CA LEU A 134 -1.50 -16.85 1.01
C LEU A 134 -2.58 -17.93 1.08
N LEU A 135 -3.47 -18.01 0.08
CA LEU A 135 -4.44 -19.09 -0.04
C LEU A 135 -3.74 -20.45 -0.21
N ASP A 136 -2.75 -20.54 -1.11
CA ASP A 136 -1.96 -21.76 -1.35
C ASP A 136 -1.18 -22.22 -0.10
N MET A 137 -0.85 -21.29 0.79
CA MET A 137 -0.21 -21.58 2.09
C MET A 137 -1.20 -22.10 3.15
N GLY A 138 -2.51 -22.08 2.89
CA GLY A 138 -3.56 -22.53 3.81
C GLY A 138 -4.27 -21.40 4.56
N HIS A 139 -4.12 -20.14 4.17
CA HIS A 139 -4.90 -19.04 4.74
C HIS A 139 -6.27 -18.93 4.08
N THR A 140 -7.30 -18.57 4.85
CA THR A 140 -8.61 -18.18 4.28
C THR A 140 -8.51 -16.87 3.50
N HIS A 141 -9.46 -16.64 2.58
CA HIS A 141 -9.59 -15.37 1.86
C HIS A 141 -9.56 -14.14 2.78
N ARG A 142 -10.28 -14.19 3.91
CA ARG A 142 -10.31 -13.10 4.89
C ARG A 142 -8.95 -12.89 5.56
N GLN A 143 -8.26 -13.97 5.94
CA GLN A 143 -6.92 -13.90 6.53
C GLN A 143 -5.91 -13.33 5.54
N ALA A 144 -5.93 -13.76 4.28
CA ALA A 144 -5.05 -13.25 3.24
C ALA A 144 -5.20 -11.73 3.05
N VAL A 145 -6.44 -11.22 2.99
CA VAL A 145 -6.72 -9.78 2.90
C VAL A 145 -6.22 -9.02 4.13
N LEU A 146 -6.46 -9.54 5.34
CA LEU A 146 -6.00 -8.90 6.59
C LEU A 146 -4.47 -8.87 6.71
N ILE A 147 -3.78 -9.92 6.29
CA ILE A 147 -2.32 -9.95 6.24
C ILE A 147 -1.81 -8.83 5.32
N LEU A 148 -2.36 -8.71 4.10
CA LEU A 148 -1.98 -7.65 3.17
C LEU A 148 -2.27 -6.24 3.72
N TYR A 149 -3.38 -6.07 4.44
CA TYR A 149 -3.69 -4.81 5.13
C TYR A 149 -2.68 -4.52 6.24
N SER A 150 -2.26 -5.52 7.01
CA SER A 150 -1.26 -5.35 8.07
C SER A 150 0.09 -4.87 7.51
N TRP A 151 0.59 -5.51 6.45
CA TRP A 151 1.83 -5.13 5.79
C TRP A 151 1.76 -3.70 5.23
N THR A 152 0.64 -3.36 4.60
CA THR A 152 0.39 -2.01 4.07
C THR A 152 0.34 -0.97 5.18
N ALA A 153 -0.35 -1.27 6.29
CA ALA A 153 -0.48 -0.37 7.43
C ALA A 153 0.88 -0.14 8.12
N VAL A 154 1.64 -1.21 8.41
CA VAL A 154 2.95 -1.11 9.05
C VAL A 154 3.91 -0.25 8.22
N LEU A 155 3.98 -0.48 6.91
CA LEU A 155 4.89 0.27 6.05
C LEU A 155 4.43 1.72 5.84
N ALA A 156 3.15 1.93 5.51
CA ALA A 156 2.64 3.27 5.24
C ALA A 156 2.63 4.14 6.50
N ILE A 157 1.99 3.66 7.58
CA ILE A 157 1.91 4.40 8.84
C ILE A 157 3.29 4.52 9.48
N GLY A 158 4.08 3.45 9.49
CA GLY A 158 5.44 3.49 10.04
C GLY A 158 6.33 4.53 9.34
N THR A 159 6.21 4.68 8.02
CA THR A 159 6.96 5.74 7.33
C THR A 159 6.44 7.14 7.69
N LEU A 160 5.12 7.30 7.85
CA LEU A 160 4.54 8.56 8.32
C LEU A 160 5.04 8.95 9.73
N MET A 161 5.33 7.98 10.59
CA MET A 161 5.82 8.24 11.95
C MET A 161 7.15 9.00 12.01
N PHE A 162 7.98 8.95 10.95
CA PHE A 162 9.22 9.72 10.90
C PHE A 162 9.00 11.24 10.97
N LEU A 163 7.78 11.72 10.71
CA LEU A 163 7.42 13.14 10.87
C LEU A 163 7.14 13.55 12.31
N PHE A 164 6.74 12.59 13.16
CA PHE A 164 6.22 12.87 14.50
C PHE A 164 7.10 12.35 15.62
N VAL A 165 7.95 11.35 15.34
CA VAL A 165 8.78 10.67 16.33
C VAL A 165 10.20 10.56 15.81
N ALA A 166 11.17 10.45 16.72
CA ALA A 166 12.56 10.23 16.37
C ALA A 166 12.75 8.97 15.51
N TRP A 167 13.67 9.05 14.55
CA TRP A 167 13.91 8.04 13.52
C TRP A 167 14.13 6.62 14.08
N TYR A 168 14.80 6.47 15.23
CA TYR A 168 15.06 5.18 15.84
C TYR A 168 13.80 4.52 16.44
N TRP A 169 12.87 5.32 16.98
CA TRP A 169 11.57 4.80 17.43
C TRP A 169 10.71 4.37 16.25
N ALA A 170 10.67 5.17 15.17
CA ALA A 170 9.96 4.83 13.94
C ALA A 170 10.48 3.52 13.34
N LEU A 171 11.81 3.35 13.25
CA LEU A 171 12.44 2.11 12.80
C LEU A 171 12.11 0.92 13.70
N GLY A 172 12.16 1.10 15.02
CA GLY A 172 11.83 0.03 15.97
C GLY A 172 10.40 -0.47 15.80
N ILE A 173 9.43 0.45 15.64
CA ILE A 173 8.02 0.10 15.44
C ILE A 173 7.80 -0.58 14.10
N ILE A 174 8.43 -0.10 13.02
CA ILE A 174 8.38 -0.76 11.71
C ILE A 174 8.95 -2.17 11.82
N ALA A 175 10.12 -2.35 12.44
CA ALA A 175 10.75 -3.65 12.58
C ALA A 175 9.85 -4.63 13.35
N ILE A 176 9.29 -4.20 14.49
CA ILE A 176 8.36 -5.02 15.29
C ILE A 176 7.10 -5.35 14.48
N GLY A 177 6.53 -4.37 13.78
CA GLY A 177 5.35 -4.57 12.94
C GLY A 177 5.61 -5.56 11.80
N LEU A 178 6.75 -5.47 11.13
CA LEU A 178 7.15 -6.38 10.06
C LEU A 178 7.41 -7.80 10.59
N VAL A 179 8.03 -7.93 11.76
CA VAL A 179 8.21 -9.22 12.44
C VAL A 179 6.84 -9.82 12.81
N GLY A 180 5.93 -9.03 13.36
CA GLY A 180 4.56 -9.48 13.65
C GLY A 180 3.81 -9.94 12.39
N SER A 181 3.82 -9.13 11.34
CA SER A 181 3.19 -9.46 10.07
C SER A 181 3.81 -10.70 9.39
N THR A 182 5.14 -10.89 9.47
CA THR A 182 5.81 -12.10 8.95
C THR A 182 5.44 -13.34 9.74
N ILE A 183 5.38 -13.27 11.08
CA ILE A 183 4.94 -14.39 11.92
C ILE A 183 3.53 -14.83 11.53
N VAL A 184 2.59 -13.88 11.43
CA VAL A 184 1.21 -14.17 11.02
C VAL A 184 1.14 -14.74 9.61
N THR A 185 1.99 -14.25 8.70
CA THR A 185 2.08 -14.78 7.32
C THR A 185 2.54 -16.24 7.30
N LEU A 186 3.47 -16.60 8.19
CA LEU A 186 4.09 -17.94 8.27
C LEU A 186 3.33 -18.92 9.18
N SER A 187 2.27 -18.48 9.87
CA SER A 187 1.41 -19.33 10.69
C SER A 187 0.08 -19.61 9.97
N PRO A 188 0.03 -20.53 8.98
CA PRO A 188 -1.21 -20.88 8.31
C PRO A 188 -2.18 -21.58 9.26
N ASP A 189 -3.47 -21.32 9.07
CA ASP A 189 -4.54 -21.92 9.86
C ASP A 189 -4.88 -23.30 9.29
N GLN A 190 -4.29 -24.35 9.88
CA GLN A 190 -4.39 -25.74 9.39
C GLN A 190 -5.84 -26.27 9.35
N ARG A 191 -6.79 -25.59 9.98
CA ARG A 191 -8.21 -25.97 9.98
C ARG A 191 -8.85 -25.96 8.58
N VAL A 192 -8.28 -25.21 7.62
CA VAL A 192 -8.76 -25.14 6.23
C VAL A 192 -8.12 -26.23 5.35
N ALA A 193 -6.90 -26.67 5.69
CA ALA A 193 -6.23 -27.75 4.96
C ALA A 193 -6.90 -29.12 5.20
N ASP A 194 -7.61 -29.26 6.33
CA ASP A 194 -8.23 -30.51 6.78
C ASP A 194 -9.73 -30.63 6.45
N ASP A 195 -10.35 -29.64 5.76
CA ASP A 195 -11.75 -29.72 5.31
C ASP A 195 -11.84 -29.94 3.79
N PRO A 196 -11.88 -31.21 3.32
CA PRO A 196 -11.96 -31.51 1.89
C PRO A 196 -13.25 -31.04 1.22
N LEU A 197 -14.27 -30.59 1.97
CA LEU A 197 -15.56 -30.16 1.44
C LEU A 197 -15.68 -28.64 1.19
N SER A 198 -14.72 -27.83 1.65
CA SER A 198 -14.81 -26.37 1.45
C SER A 198 -14.51 -25.93 0.01
N PHE A 199 -13.74 -26.73 -0.74
CA PHE A 199 -13.39 -26.44 -2.14
C PHE A 199 -14.52 -26.77 -3.13
N GLU A 200 -15.45 -27.66 -2.78
CA GLU A 200 -16.55 -28.05 -3.68
C GLU A 200 -17.69 -27.01 -3.75
N SER A 201 -17.82 -26.13 -2.74
CA SER A 201 -18.94 -25.18 -2.69
C SER A 201 -18.72 -23.86 -3.45
N GLU A 202 -17.50 -23.56 -3.91
CA GLU A 202 -17.17 -22.33 -4.64
C GLU A 202 -17.05 -22.52 -6.17
N GLU A 203 -17.08 -23.76 -6.68
CA GLU A 203 -16.94 -24.06 -8.12
C GLU A 203 -18.26 -24.31 -8.89
N THR A 204 -19.43 -24.22 -8.25
CA THR A 204 -20.70 -24.34 -8.98
C THR A 204 -21.27 -22.97 -9.37
N PRO A 205 -21.43 -22.65 -10.67
CA PRO A 205 -22.12 -21.44 -11.12
C PRO A 205 -23.63 -21.46 -10.81
#